data_AF-A0AAQ1GJ64-F1
#
_entry.id   AF-A0AAQ1GJ64-F1
#
_cell.length_a   1.000
_cell.length_b   1.000
_cell.length_c   1.000
_cell.angle_alpha   90.00
_cell.angle_beta   90.00
_cell.angle_gamma   90.00
#
_symmetry.space_group_name_H-M   'P 1'
#
loop_
_entity.id
_entity.type
_entity.pdbx_description
1 polymer ?
#
loop_
_entity_poly.entity_id
_entity_poly.type
_entity_poly.pdbx_seq_one_letter_code
_entity_poly.pdbx_strand_id
1 'polypeptide(L)'
;MLTAIDGHAGEQVVASLADIAPDFATYLLEFPFGDIYARPGLDLRAREIATIAALTALGHAQPQLKVHIAAGLNVGLSEAEIVETIMQMAVYAGFPAALNGLFAAREVFAARRARGEDAGAAESTDCTESTDHAQAA
;
A
#
# COMPACT_ATOMS: atom_id res chain seq x y z
N MET A 1 14.26 -9.68 3.58
CA MET A 1 12.86 -9.78 3.09
C MET A 1 12.01 -8.72 3.77
N LEU A 2 11.96 -8.69 5.11
CA LEU A 2 11.25 -7.66 5.87
C LEU A 2 11.64 -6.23 5.45
N THR A 3 12.92 -5.86 5.53
CA THR A 3 13.46 -4.54 5.16
C THR A 3 13.10 -4.08 3.73
N ALA A 4 12.87 -5.02 2.80
CA ALA A 4 12.48 -4.68 1.43
C ALA A 4 10.98 -4.30 1.33
N ILE A 5 10.17 -4.72 2.28
CA ILE A 5 8.73 -4.48 2.37
C ILE A 5 8.49 -3.25 3.26
N ASP A 6 9.03 -3.24 4.48
CA ASP A 6 8.69 -2.25 5.51
C ASP A 6 9.74 -1.15 5.73
N GLY A 7 10.93 -1.26 5.12
CA GLY A 7 12.05 -0.36 5.36
C GLY A 7 12.51 -0.42 6.82
N HIS A 8 12.21 0.64 7.57
CA HIS A 8 12.47 0.76 9.03
C HIS A 8 11.18 0.70 9.87
N ALA A 9 10.02 0.47 9.26
CA ALA A 9 8.74 0.51 9.97
C ALA A 9 8.60 -0.65 10.98
N GLY A 10 9.11 -1.85 10.66
CA GLY A 10 9.11 -2.98 11.59
C GLY A 10 9.92 -2.70 12.86
N GLU A 11 11.08 -2.05 12.74
CA GLU A 11 11.91 -1.67 13.89
C GLU A 11 11.20 -0.66 14.80
N GLN A 12 10.49 0.31 14.23
CA GLN A 12 9.70 1.28 15.00
C GLN A 12 8.55 0.62 15.74
N VAL A 13 7.86 -0.36 15.13
CA VAL A 13 6.80 -1.12 15.79
C VAL A 13 7.36 -1.93 16.96
N VAL A 14 8.52 -2.60 16.78
CA VAL A 14 9.18 -3.34 17.87
C VAL A 14 9.53 -2.42 19.03
N ALA A 15 10.15 -1.27 18.74
CA ALA A 15 10.51 -0.30 19.76
C ALA A 15 9.27 0.23 20.51
N SER A 16 8.16 0.45 19.81
CA SER A 16 6.92 0.97 20.40
C SER A 16 6.19 0.02 21.33
N LEU A 17 6.55 -1.27 21.32
CA LEU A 17 5.93 -2.30 22.17
C LEU A 17 6.84 -2.78 23.30
N ALA A 18 8.09 -2.29 23.36
CA ALA A 18 9.11 -2.80 24.27
C ALA A 18 8.74 -2.66 25.76
N ASP A 19 8.00 -1.62 26.12
CA ASP A 19 7.60 -1.32 27.50
C ASP A 19 6.30 -2.02 27.94
N ILE A 20 5.44 -2.42 27.00
CA ILE A 20 4.11 -2.98 27.29
C ILE A 20 3.97 -4.46 26.94
N ALA A 21 4.54 -4.91 25.81
CA ALA A 21 4.35 -6.26 25.27
C ALA A 21 5.51 -6.66 24.34
N PRO A 22 6.74 -6.82 24.86
CA PRO A 22 7.93 -7.09 24.04
C PRO A 22 7.82 -8.39 23.22
N ASP A 23 7.18 -9.43 23.76
CA ASP A 23 6.98 -10.68 23.03
C ASP A 23 6.00 -10.52 21.85
N PHE A 24 5.05 -9.59 21.97
CA PHE A 24 4.08 -9.34 20.91
C PHE A 24 4.71 -8.68 19.68
N ALA A 25 5.76 -7.87 19.89
CA ALA A 25 6.59 -7.36 18.80
C ALA A 25 7.25 -8.50 18.01
N THR A 26 7.72 -9.53 18.70
CA THR A 26 8.29 -10.73 18.08
C THR A 26 7.24 -11.45 17.23
N TYR A 27 6.04 -11.66 17.78
CA TYR A 27 4.95 -12.31 17.02
C TYR A 27 4.52 -11.51 15.78
N LEU A 28 4.51 -10.17 15.87
CA LEU A 28 4.17 -9.29 14.74
C LEU A 28 5.15 -9.39 13.58
N LEU A 29 6.41 -9.76 13.83
CA LEU A 29 7.42 -9.89 12.79
C LEU A 29 7.59 -11.34 12.33
N GLU A 30 7.81 -12.27 13.27
CA GLU A 30 8.19 -13.65 12.93
C GLU A 30 7.08 -14.40 12.20
N PHE A 31 5.84 -14.29 12.67
CA PHE A 31 4.76 -15.08 12.07
C PHE A 31 4.32 -14.52 10.70
N PRO A 32 3.95 -13.23 10.56
CA PRO A 32 3.53 -12.71 9.27
C PRO A 32 4.64 -12.76 8.22
N PHE A 33 5.86 -12.33 8.56
CA PHE A 33 6.93 -12.18 7.57
C PHE A 33 7.82 -13.41 7.43
N GLY A 34 8.05 -14.15 8.53
CA GLY A 34 8.85 -15.37 8.50
C GLY A 34 8.09 -16.59 7.98
N ASP A 35 6.79 -16.68 8.22
CA ASP A 35 5.96 -17.81 7.75
C ASP A 35 5.06 -17.40 6.58
N ILE A 36 4.05 -16.54 6.81
CA ILE A 36 2.97 -16.33 5.84
C ILE A 36 3.43 -15.65 4.54
N TYR A 37 4.23 -14.59 4.62
CA TYR A 37 4.74 -13.87 3.45
C TYR A 37 5.84 -14.64 2.72
N ALA A 38 6.56 -15.53 3.41
CA ALA A 38 7.62 -16.35 2.82
C ALA A 38 7.08 -17.53 1.99
N ARG A 39 5.80 -17.88 2.13
CA ARG A 39 5.17 -18.98 1.38
C ARG A 39 5.21 -18.74 -0.14
N PRO A 40 5.45 -19.79 -0.94
CA PRO A 40 5.34 -19.68 -2.39
C PRO A 40 3.86 -19.54 -2.81
N GLY A 41 3.62 -19.07 -4.04
CA GLY A 41 2.29 -19.05 -4.67
C GLY A 41 1.73 -17.65 -4.91
N LEU A 42 2.05 -16.67 -4.07
CA LEU A 42 1.76 -15.25 -4.30
C LEU A 42 3.02 -14.43 -4.12
N ASP A 43 3.26 -13.51 -5.07
CA ASP A 43 4.35 -12.55 -4.96
C ASP A 43 4.01 -11.44 -3.95
N LEU A 44 5.00 -10.60 -3.64
CA LEU A 44 4.84 -9.55 -2.64
C LEU A 44 3.83 -8.48 -3.07
N ARG A 45 3.74 -8.18 -4.38
CA ARG A 45 2.76 -7.24 -4.92
C ARG A 45 1.34 -7.70 -4.64
N ALA A 46 1.01 -8.96 -4.98
CA ALA A 46 -0.31 -9.53 -4.76
C ALA A 46 -0.66 -9.58 -3.26
N ARG A 47 0.32 -9.86 -2.41
CA ARG A 47 0.14 -9.85 -0.95
C ARG A 47 -0.18 -8.46 -0.41
N GLU A 48 0.53 -7.44 -0.85
CA GLU A 48 0.23 -6.06 -0.43
C GLU A 48 -1.11 -5.56 -0.98
N ILE A 49 -1.51 -5.94 -2.20
CA ILE A 49 -2.87 -5.66 -2.70
C ILE A 49 -3.91 -6.28 -1.77
N ALA A 50 -3.76 -7.55 -1.40
CA ALA A 50 -4.68 -8.23 -0.49
C ALA A 50 -4.74 -7.57 0.90
N THR A 51 -3.58 -7.20 1.45
CA THR A 51 -3.50 -6.54 2.76
C THR A 51 -4.11 -5.14 2.74
N ILE A 52 -3.83 -4.32 1.72
CA ILE A 52 -4.41 -2.98 1.54
C ILE A 52 -5.94 -3.07 1.41
N ALA A 53 -6.44 -4.02 0.62
CA ALA A 53 -7.87 -4.26 0.47
C ALA A 53 -8.51 -4.64 1.83
N ALA A 54 -7.93 -5.59 2.55
CA ALA A 54 -8.43 -6.04 3.85
C ALA A 54 -8.45 -4.91 4.90
N LEU A 55 -7.37 -4.15 5.02
CA LEU A 55 -7.26 -3.05 5.98
C LEU A 55 -8.19 -1.89 5.64
N THR A 56 -8.39 -1.62 4.34
CA THR A 56 -9.40 -0.67 3.87
C THR A 56 -10.80 -1.14 4.24
N ALA A 57 -11.12 -2.41 4.00
CA ALA A 57 -12.42 -2.99 4.32
C ALA A 57 -12.75 -2.98 5.83
N LEU A 58 -11.74 -3.11 6.71
CA LEU A 58 -11.91 -2.91 8.15
C LEU A 58 -12.33 -1.49 8.52
N GLY A 59 -11.90 -0.48 7.76
CA GLY A 59 -12.35 0.92 7.88
C GLY A 59 -11.83 1.71 9.08
N HIS A 60 -11.18 1.07 10.05
CA HIS A 60 -10.70 1.69 11.31
C HIS A 60 -9.24 1.35 11.67
N ALA A 61 -8.47 0.82 10.72
CA ALA A 61 -7.06 0.42 10.89
C ALA A 61 -6.10 1.34 10.12
N GLN A 62 -6.32 2.65 10.16
CA GLN A 62 -5.58 3.63 9.37
C GLN A 62 -4.06 3.60 9.59
N PRO A 63 -3.52 3.46 10.82
CA PRO A 63 -2.08 3.37 11.02
C PRO A 63 -1.45 2.19 10.26
N GLN A 64 -2.08 1.02 10.33
CA GLN A 64 -1.62 -0.18 9.63
C GLN A 64 -1.79 -0.05 8.12
N LEU A 65 -2.91 0.51 7.68
CA LEU A 65 -3.16 0.76 6.25
C LEU A 65 -2.07 1.65 5.65
N LYS A 66 -1.65 2.72 6.34
CA LYS A 66 -0.57 3.59 5.86
C LYS A 66 0.77 2.86 5.74
N VAL A 67 1.09 1.98 6.70
CA VAL A 67 2.30 1.13 6.63
C VAL A 67 2.26 0.25 5.38
N HIS A 68 1.13 -0.41 5.10
CA HIS A 68 1.01 -1.31 3.96
C HIS A 68 0.88 -0.58 2.61
N ILE A 69 0.34 0.63 2.57
CA ILE A 69 0.42 1.47 1.36
C ILE A 69 1.88 1.83 1.05
N ALA A 70 2.66 2.21 2.05
CA ALA A 70 4.08 2.48 1.86
C ALA A 70 4.85 1.22 1.44
N ALA A 71 4.52 0.07 2.04
CA ALA A 71 5.11 -1.21 1.68
C ALA A 71 4.75 -1.65 0.25
N GLY A 72 3.49 -1.48 -0.16
CA GLY A 72 3.00 -1.72 -1.51
C GLY A 72 3.84 -0.98 -2.56
N LEU A 73 4.09 0.31 -2.33
CA LEU A 73 4.96 1.13 -3.18
C LEU A 73 6.42 0.63 -3.18
N ASN A 74 6.96 0.16 -2.05
CA ASN A 74 8.32 -0.41 -1.97
C ASN A 74 8.48 -1.69 -2.79
N VAL A 75 7.42 -2.52 -2.83
CA VAL A 75 7.38 -3.75 -3.64
C VAL A 75 6.89 -3.49 -5.07
N GLY A 76 6.76 -2.22 -5.45
CA GLY A 76 6.59 -1.73 -6.81
C GLY A 76 5.16 -1.42 -7.24
N LEU A 77 4.14 -1.53 -6.37
CA LEU A 77 2.79 -1.07 -6.73
C LEU A 77 2.84 0.40 -7.09
N SER A 78 2.08 0.81 -8.10
CA SER A 78 1.89 2.22 -8.45
C SER A 78 0.86 2.88 -7.53
N GLU A 79 0.89 4.22 -7.43
CA GLU A 79 -0.18 4.97 -6.74
C GLU A 79 -1.56 4.63 -7.34
N ALA A 80 -1.63 4.42 -8.66
CA ALA A 80 -2.86 4.06 -9.38
C ALA A 80 -3.39 2.68 -8.95
N GLU A 81 -2.55 1.65 -8.90
CA GLU A 81 -2.95 0.30 -8.45
C GLU A 81 -3.47 0.30 -7.00
N ILE A 82 -2.86 1.12 -6.13
CA ILE A 82 -3.30 1.28 -4.74
C ILE A 82 -4.67 1.98 -4.68
N VAL A 83 -4.84 3.06 -5.45
CA VAL A 83 -6.11 3.80 -5.52
C VAL A 83 -7.24 2.90 -6.05
N GLU A 84 -7.00 2.14 -7.12
CA GLU A 84 -7.97 1.18 -7.67
C GLU A 84 -8.37 0.11 -6.64
N THR A 85 -7.38 -0.45 -5.93
CA THR A 85 -7.63 -1.43 -4.85
C THR A 85 -8.55 -0.86 -3.77
N ILE A 86 -8.31 0.38 -3.33
CA ILE A 86 -9.10 1.06 -2.29
C ILE A 86 -10.49 1.42 -2.82
N MET A 87 -10.61 1.92 -4.04
CA MET A 87 -11.90 2.26 -4.65
C MET A 87 -12.79 1.03 -4.80
N GLN A 88 -12.21 -0.11 -5.20
CA GLN A 88 -12.93 -1.37 -5.30
C GLN A 88 -13.55 -1.79 -3.95
N MET A 89 -12.93 -1.43 -2.81
CA MET A 89 -13.50 -1.72 -1.49
C MET A 89 -14.78 -0.93 -1.19
N ALA A 90 -15.12 0.13 -1.93
CA ALA A 90 -16.41 0.78 -1.81
C ALA A 90 -17.57 -0.19 -2.12
N VAL A 91 -17.34 -1.18 -3.00
CA VAL A 91 -18.32 -2.22 -3.37
C VAL A 91 -18.54 -3.22 -2.23
N TYR A 92 -17.48 -3.59 -1.52
CA TYR A 92 -17.53 -4.67 -0.52
C TYR A 92 -17.71 -4.18 0.92
N ALA A 93 -17.22 -2.98 1.24
CA ALA A 93 -17.18 -2.41 2.59
C ALA A 93 -17.84 -1.02 2.68
N GLY A 94 -18.33 -0.48 1.57
CA GLY A 94 -19.03 0.81 1.51
C GLY A 94 -18.12 2.03 1.39
N PHE A 95 -18.71 3.13 0.94
CA PHE A 95 -18.02 4.42 0.72
C PHE A 95 -17.27 4.96 1.95
N PRO A 96 -17.77 4.88 3.19
CA PRO A 96 -17.03 5.39 4.35
C PRO A 96 -15.66 4.72 4.53
N ALA A 97 -15.58 3.40 4.37
CA ALA A 97 -14.35 2.64 4.47
C ALA A 97 -13.36 3.01 3.35
N ALA A 98 -13.85 3.08 2.11
CA ALA A 98 -13.04 3.51 0.96
C ALA A 98 -12.53 4.95 1.11
N LEU A 99 -13.36 5.89 1.57
CA LEU A 99 -12.95 7.29 1.80
C LEU A 99 -11.85 7.40 2.85
N ASN A 100 -11.97 6.67 3.96
CA ASN A 100 -10.90 6.59 4.97
C ASN A 100 -9.60 6.06 4.36
N GLY A 101 -9.69 5.04 3.50
CA GLY A 101 -8.53 4.49 2.79
C GLY A 101 -7.90 5.49 1.82
N LEU A 102 -8.70 6.20 1.02
CA LEU A 102 -8.20 7.20 0.07
C LEU A 102 -7.52 8.38 0.77
N PHE A 103 -8.03 8.82 1.92
CA PHE A 103 -7.36 9.84 2.71
C PHE A 103 -6.04 9.34 3.30
N ALA A 104 -5.98 8.09 3.75
CA ALA A 104 -4.73 7.48 4.19
C ALA A 104 -3.71 7.39 3.05
N ALA A 105 -4.11 6.97 1.85
CA ALA A 105 -3.26 6.91 0.67
C ALA A 105 -2.69 8.28 0.30
N ARG A 106 -3.54 9.32 0.26
CA ARG A 106 -3.14 10.70 0.00
C ARG A 106 -2.04 11.18 0.96
N GLU A 107 -2.16 10.86 2.24
CA GLU A 107 -1.15 11.23 3.24
C GLU A 107 0.19 10.53 2.98
N VAL A 108 0.17 9.23 2.66
CA VAL A 108 1.40 8.47 2.37
C VAL A 108 2.09 9.00 1.11
N PHE A 109 1.33 9.22 0.03
CA PHE A 109 1.86 9.76 -1.23
C PHE A 109 2.48 11.15 -1.02
N ALA A 110 1.80 12.03 -0.28
CA ALA A 110 2.34 13.34 0.06
C ALA A 110 3.65 13.24 0.88
N ALA A 111 3.72 12.30 1.83
CA ALA A 111 4.92 12.09 2.63
C ALA A 111 6.11 11.56 1.82
N ARG A 112 5.88 10.67 0.83
CA ARG A 112 6.93 10.17 -0.08
C ARG A 112 7.44 11.26 -1.01
N ARG A 113 6.53 12.03 -1.60
CA ARG A 113 6.87 13.23 -2.39
C ARG A 113 7.76 14.19 -1.62
N ALA A 114 7.43 14.47 -0.36
CA ALA A 114 8.21 15.35 0.50
C ALA A 114 9.63 14.81 0.80
N ARG A 115 9.83 13.49 0.74
CA ARG A 115 11.15 12.85 0.88
C ARG A 115 11.91 12.67 -0.43
N GLY A 116 11.31 13.01 -1.57
CA GLY A 116 11.93 12.87 -2.90
C GLY A 116 12.00 11.41 -3.40
N GLU A 117 11.14 10.53 -2.91
CA GLU A 117 11.14 9.09 -3.21
C GLU A 117 10.37 8.73 -4.51
N ASP A 118 9.86 9.72 -5.24
CA ASP A 118 8.95 9.53 -6.39
C ASP A 118 9.66 9.36 -7.76
N ALA A 119 11.00 9.33 -7.81
CA ALA A 119 11.77 9.40 -9.05
C ALA A 119 11.92 8.08 -9.83
N GLY A 120 11.02 7.10 -9.65
CA GLY A 120 11.23 5.72 -10.15
C GLY A 120 10.25 5.21 -11.23
N ALA A 121 9.20 5.94 -11.61
CA ALA A 121 8.10 5.35 -12.40
C ALA A 121 7.53 6.22 -13.54
N ALA A 122 8.24 7.26 -13.99
CA ALA A 122 7.80 8.07 -15.13
C ALA A 122 8.84 8.08 -16.25
N GLU A 123 8.93 6.98 -17.02
CA GLU A 123 9.43 7.01 -18.39
C GLU A 123 8.91 5.80 -19.19
N SER A 124 7.81 6.02 -19.92
CA SER A 124 7.38 5.38 -21.18
C SER A 124 5.89 5.75 -21.41
N THR A 125 5.41 6.34 -22.48
CA THR A 125 5.99 6.83 -23.73
C THR A 125 5.00 7.86 -24.27
N ASP A 126 5.55 8.88 -24.90
CA ASP A 126 4.89 9.74 -25.87
C ASP A 126 3.92 8.98 -26.79
N CYS A 127 2.67 9.44 -26.83
CA CYS A 127 1.80 9.32 -28.00
C CYS A 127 1.04 10.65 -28.15
N THR A 128 1.76 11.70 -28.55
CA THR A 128 1.13 12.66 -29.45
C THR A 128 0.85 11.98 -30.77
N GLU A 129 -0.43 11.80 -31.10
CA GLU A 129 -0.91 12.11 -32.43
C GLU A 129 -2.42 12.41 -32.38
N SER A 130 -2.70 13.70 -32.56
CA SER A 130 -3.97 14.25 -33.00
C SER A 130 -4.39 13.58 -34.30
N THR A 131 -5.63 13.09 -34.36
CA THR A 131 -6.43 13.28 -35.58
C THR A 131 -7.89 13.55 -35.22
N ASP A 132 -8.19 14.83 -35.35
CA ASP A 132 -9.47 15.42 -35.65
C ASP A 132 -10.28 14.58 -36.67
N HIS A 133 -11.43 14.06 -36.25
CA HIS A 133 -12.52 13.74 -37.18
C HIS A 133 -13.85 14.28 -36.66
N ALA A 134 -14.14 15.47 -37.20
CA ALA A 134 -15.44 16.04 -37.39
C ALA A 134 -16.51 15.02 -37.86
N GLN A 135 -17.72 15.20 -37.30
CA GLN A 135 -19.05 15.13 -37.94
C GLN A 135 -19.31 14.09 -39.05
N ALA A 136 -20.28 13.19 -38.83
CA ALA A 136 -21.53 13.12 -39.60
C ALA A 136 -22.34 11.84 -39.28
N ALA A 137 -23.54 12.00 -38.71
CA ALA A 137 -24.81 11.32 -39.05
C ALA A 137 -25.87 11.61 -37.97
#